data_AF-A0A7X9BDX1-F1
#
_entry.id   AF-A0A7X9BDX1-F1
#
_cell.length_a   1.000
_cell.length_b   1.000
_cell.length_c   1.000
_cell.angle_alpha   90.00
_cell.angle_beta   90.00
_cell.angle_gamma   90.00
#
_symmetry.space_group_name_H-M   'P 1'
#
loop_
_entity.id
_entity.type
_entity.pdbx_description
1 polymer ?
#
loop_
_entity_poly.entity_id
_entity_poly.type
_entity_poly.pdbx_seq_one_letter_code
_entity_poly.pdbx_strand_id
1 'polypeptide(L)'
;MEKINYRNWLPELKSMTLFQDIGDNDLISLLEAMVPKVIHVKAGEKLPPFNPENFRVLLKQYPPQEQTQTPRRFKWDMPKPGEPGFIMGEIPCFSRFMEQLERKFRLPHGNEPCKNACDLLEMNAEMLVKYYNADVYPAQSIMMRNLLGILAQKVMDVRRDLFMTKCEVDIYNIQDGDDEKLRRSLK
;
A
#
# COMPACT_ATOMS: atom_id res chain seq x y z
N MET A 1 -16.04 16.61 -17.74
CA MET A 1 -15.65 15.76 -16.60
C MET A 1 -15.73 16.59 -15.34
N GLU A 2 -16.46 16.13 -14.34
CA GLU A 2 -16.49 16.78 -13.03
C GLU A 2 -15.10 16.67 -12.41
N LYS A 3 -14.54 17.79 -11.93
CA LYS A 3 -13.21 17.81 -11.31
C LYS A 3 -13.31 17.13 -9.95
N ILE A 4 -12.55 16.05 -9.73
CA ILE A 4 -12.50 15.36 -8.43
C ILE A 4 -11.98 16.34 -7.37
N ASN A 5 -12.71 16.47 -6.27
CA ASN A 5 -12.28 17.24 -5.11
C ASN A 5 -11.65 16.32 -4.06
N TYR A 6 -10.32 16.16 -4.10
CA TYR A 6 -9.59 15.29 -3.18
C TYR A 6 -9.71 15.70 -1.71
N ARG A 7 -10.13 16.94 -1.41
CA ARG A 7 -10.33 17.40 -0.04
C ARG A 7 -11.40 16.60 0.72
N ASN A 8 -12.31 15.95 0.00
CA ASN A 8 -13.34 15.08 0.58
C ASN A 8 -12.76 13.87 1.34
N TRP A 9 -11.51 13.48 1.04
CA TRP A 9 -10.80 12.39 1.71
C TRP A 9 -9.57 12.87 2.49
N LEU A 10 -9.44 14.18 2.74
CA LEU A 10 -8.26 14.72 3.42
C LEU A 10 -7.99 14.09 4.80
N PRO A 11 -9.01 13.83 5.66
CA PRO A 11 -8.79 13.15 6.92
C PRO A 11 -8.17 11.77 6.75
N GLU A 12 -8.67 10.99 5.79
CA GLU A 12 -8.18 9.66 5.49
C GLU A 12 -6.78 9.71 4.89
N LEU A 13 -6.57 10.54 3.86
CA LEU A 13 -5.30 10.69 3.14
C LEU A 13 -4.14 11.03 4.09
N LYS A 14 -4.32 11.99 5.01
CA LYS A 14 -3.27 12.40 5.97
C LYS A 14 -2.90 11.32 6.98
N SER A 15 -3.82 10.40 7.24
CA SER A 15 -3.57 9.29 8.17
C SER A 15 -2.76 8.14 7.53
N MET A 16 -2.60 8.16 6.21
CA MET A 16 -1.94 7.08 5.48
C MET A 16 -0.43 7.22 5.52
N THR A 17 0.25 6.09 5.77
CA THR A 17 1.71 5.98 5.68
C THR A 17 2.25 6.52 4.36
N LEU A 18 1.52 6.34 3.24
CA LEU A 18 1.92 6.81 1.91
C LEU A 18 2.05 8.33 1.82
N PHE A 19 1.19 9.09 2.51
CA PHE A 19 1.14 10.56 2.46
C PHE A 19 1.64 11.23 3.74
N GLN A 20 2.22 10.44 4.66
CA GLN A 20 2.78 10.95 5.90
C GLN A 20 3.89 11.98 5.62
N ASP A 21 3.98 13.00 6.47
CA ASP A 21 4.95 14.09 6.38
C ASP A 21 4.73 15.05 5.18
N ILE A 22 3.58 14.97 4.48
CA ILE A 22 3.16 15.92 3.44
C ILE A 22 2.13 16.90 4.00
N GLY A 23 2.32 18.20 3.77
CA GLY A 23 1.36 19.23 4.18
C GLY A 23 0.04 19.15 3.41
N ASP A 24 -1.08 19.51 4.03
CA ASP A 24 -2.43 19.34 3.46
C ASP A 24 -2.58 19.98 2.06
N ASN A 25 -2.10 21.20 1.89
CA ASN A 25 -2.20 21.89 0.61
C ASN A 25 -1.27 21.25 -0.43
N ASP A 26 -0.04 20.89 -0.04
CA ASP A 26 0.91 20.24 -0.94
C ASP A 26 0.41 18.87 -1.40
N LEU A 27 -0.23 18.11 -0.51
CA LEU A 27 -0.86 16.84 -0.82
C LEU A 27 -2.01 17.00 -1.83
N ILE A 28 -2.88 17.99 -1.61
CA ILE A 28 -3.98 18.27 -2.55
C ILE A 28 -3.42 18.71 -3.91
N SER A 29 -2.45 19.61 -3.94
CA SER A 29 -1.80 20.07 -5.18
C SER A 29 -1.12 18.91 -5.92
N LEU A 30 -0.46 18.00 -5.20
CA LEU A 30 0.12 16.79 -5.78
C LEU A 30 -0.96 15.91 -6.43
N LEU A 31 -2.05 15.61 -5.72
CA LEU A 31 -3.15 14.78 -6.25
C LEU A 31 -3.86 15.46 -7.43
N GLU A 32 -4.01 16.78 -7.40
CA GLU A 32 -4.55 17.56 -8.52
C GLU A 32 -3.63 17.54 -9.75
N ALA A 33 -2.31 17.50 -9.56
CA ALA A 33 -1.34 17.34 -10.65
C ALA A 33 -1.33 15.91 -11.20
N MET A 34 -1.36 14.91 -10.32
CA MET A 34 -1.32 13.48 -10.69
C MET A 34 -2.61 12.98 -11.34
N VAL A 35 -3.75 13.54 -10.92
CA VAL A 35 -5.11 13.15 -11.35
C VAL A 35 -5.36 11.63 -11.19
N PRO A 36 -5.11 11.02 -10.01
CA PRO A 36 -5.47 9.64 -9.78
C PRO A 36 -6.98 9.43 -9.82
N LYS A 37 -7.41 8.24 -10.25
CA LYS A 37 -8.84 7.92 -10.34
C LYS A 37 -9.37 7.57 -8.95
N VAL A 38 -10.53 8.13 -8.59
CA VAL A 38 -11.31 7.65 -7.44
C VAL A 38 -12.34 6.64 -7.93
N ILE A 39 -12.38 5.48 -7.28
CA ILE A 39 -13.33 4.41 -7.58
C ILE A 39 -14.22 4.21 -6.37
N HIS A 40 -15.53 4.31 -6.59
CA HIS A 40 -16.54 4.01 -5.60
C HIS A 40 -17.06 2.59 -5.81
N VAL A 41 -17.03 1.78 -4.76
CA VAL A 41 -17.51 0.40 -4.79
C VAL A 41 -18.63 0.27 -3.77
N LYS A 42 -19.81 -0.19 -4.18
CA LYS A 42 -20.93 -0.42 -3.25
C LYS A 42 -20.79 -1.76 -2.54
N ALA A 43 -21.44 -1.89 -1.39
CA ALA A 43 -21.58 -3.18 -0.73
C ALA A 43 -22.28 -4.17 -1.66
N GLY A 44 -21.75 -5.40 -1.74
CA GLY A 44 -22.21 -6.43 -2.67
C GLY A 44 -21.68 -6.30 -4.09
N GLU A 45 -20.98 -5.22 -4.46
CA GLU A 45 -20.26 -5.14 -5.74
C GLU A 45 -18.89 -5.79 -5.64
N LYS A 46 -18.37 -6.24 -6.78
CA LYS A 46 -16.99 -6.75 -6.88
C LYS A 46 -16.03 -5.59 -7.05
N LEU A 47 -14.81 -5.75 -6.54
CA LEU A 47 -13.73 -4.86 -6.92
C LEU A 47 -13.55 -4.86 -8.44
N PRO A 48 -13.18 -3.72 -9.05
CA PRO A 48 -12.86 -3.70 -10.47
C PRO A 48 -11.75 -4.70 -10.77
N PRO A 49 -11.73 -5.29 -11.97
CA PRO A 49 -10.69 -6.22 -12.37
C PRO A 49 -9.29 -5.67 -12.06
N PHE A 50 -8.41 -6.57 -11.64
CA PHE A 50 -7.01 -6.24 -11.40
C PHE A 50 -6.33 -5.93 -12.73
N ASN A 51 -5.65 -4.79 -12.78
CA ASN A 51 -4.74 -4.41 -13.86
C ASN A 51 -3.32 -4.38 -13.26
N PRO A 52 -2.36 -5.19 -13.77
CA PRO A 52 -1.00 -5.19 -13.25
C PRO A 52 -0.26 -3.87 -13.44
N GLU A 53 -0.74 -2.96 -14.30
CA GLU A 53 -0.13 -1.63 -14.47
C GLU A 53 -0.56 -0.63 -13.39
N ASN A 54 -1.59 -0.97 -12.62
CA ASN A 54 -2.18 -0.10 -11.62
C ASN A 54 -2.05 -0.72 -10.22
N PHE A 55 -2.01 0.16 -9.22
CA PHE A 55 -2.21 -0.19 -7.83
C PHE A 55 -3.30 0.70 -7.23
N ARG A 56 -3.90 0.23 -6.13
CA ARG A 56 -5.00 0.92 -5.47
C ARG A 56 -4.70 1.12 -4.01
N VAL A 57 -5.09 2.27 -3.47
CA VAL A 57 -5.03 2.58 -2.04
C VAL A 57 -6.46 2.67 -1.53
N LEU A 58 -6.78 1.98 -0.44
CA LEU A 58 -8.07 2.10 0.21
C LEU A 58 -8.20 3.48 0.86
N LEU A 59 -9.09 4.34 0.36
CA LEU A 59 -9.35 5.66 0.93
C LEU A 59 -10.23 5.54 2.16
N LYS A 60 -11.40 4.90 1.99
CA LYS A 60 -12.45 4.89 3.00
C LYS A 60 -13.31 3.65 2.87
N GLN A 61 -13.87 3.20 3.99
CA GLN A 61 -14.83 2.10 4.04
C GLN A 61 -16.12 2.56 4.76
N TYR A 62 -17.25 1.99 4.37
CA TYR A 62 -18.58 2.30 4.89
C TYR A 62 -19.33 1.01 5.30
N PRO A 63 -19.77 0.88 6.57
CA PRO A 63 -19.51 1.81 7.67
C PRO A 63 -18.01 1.92 7.95
N PRO A 64 -17.55 3.05 8.56
CA PRO A 64 -16.18 3.13 9.04
C PRO A 64 -15.92 1.93 9.94
N GLN A 65 -14.86 1.16 9.67
CA GLN A 65 -14.40 0.20 10.67
C GLN A 65 -14.06 0.98 11.94
N GLU A 66 -14.61 0.56 13.08
CA GLU A 66 -14.13 1.03 14.38
C GLU A 66 -12.62 0.83 14.37
N GLN A 67 -11.90 1.95 14.46
CA GLN A 67 -10.45 1.97 14.35
C GLN A 67 -9.84 1.27 15.57
N THR A 68 -9.83 -0.06 15.58
CA THR A 68 -8.75 -0.78 16.26
C THR A 68 -7.55 -0.73 15.33
N GLN A 69 -7.07 0.48 15.02
CA GLN A 69 -5.72 0.66 14.50
C GLN A 69 -4.81 0.07 15.55
N THR A 70 -4.45 -1.19 15.37
CA THR A 70 -3.46 -1.83 16.20
C THR A 70 -2.23 -0.95 16.08
N PRO A 71 -1.64 -0.46 17.19
CA PRO A 71 -0.46 0.38 17.12
C PRO A 71 0.55 -0.27 16.17
N ARG A 72 0.97 0.47 15.15
CA ARG A 72 1.95 -0.03 14.19
C ARG A 72 3.26 -0.23 14.93
N ARG A 73 3.90 -1.38 14.70
CA ARG A 73 5.20 -1.69 15.32
C ARG A 73 6.28 -0.81 14.69
N PHE A 74 6.19 -0.58 13.39
CA PHE A 74 7.12 0.23 12.63
C PHE A 74 6.42 1.38 11.92
N LYS A 75 7.16 2.49 11.73
CA LYS A 75 6.65 3.69 11.03
C LYS A 75 6.07 3.35 9.66
N TRP A 76 6.67 2.40 8.96
CA TRP A 76 6.35 2.06 7.57
C TRP A 76 5.41 0.85 7.43
N ASP A 77 4.83 0.38 8.53
CA ASP A 77 3.87 -0.72 8.45
C ASP A 77 2.70 -0.33 7.55
N MET A 78 2.41 -1.23 6.59
CA MET A 78 1.21 -1.11 5.78
C MET A 78 -0.03 -1.36 6.65
N PRO A 79 -1.13 -0.62 6.45
CA PRO A 79 -2.40 -0.94 7.08
C PRO A 79 -2.86 -2.37 6.80
N LYS A 80 -3.73 -2.93 7.65
CA LYS A 80 -4.29 -4.27 7.43
C LYS A 80 -5.34 -4.23 6.31
N PRO A 81 -5.64 -5.37 5.67
CA PRO A 81 -6.73 -5.44 4.70
C PRO A 81 -8.05 -4.90 5.28
N GLY A 82 -8.66 -3.93 4.59
CA GLY A 82 -9.88 -3.24 5.05
C GLY A 82 -9.64 -1.90 5.75
N GLU A 83 -8.41 -1.62 6.19
CA GLU A 83 -8.07 -0.35 6.83
C GLU A 83 -7.66 0.73 5.79
N PRO A 84 -8.06 2.00 5.99
CA PRO A 84 -7.58 3.11 5.16
C PRO A 84 -6.05 3.14 5.03
N GLY A 85 -5.58 3.39 3.82
CA GLY A 85 -4.16 3.36 3.46
C GLY A 85 -3.62 1.99 3.07
N PHE A 86 -4.43 0.91 3.15
CA PHE A 86 -4.03 -0.39 2.62
C PHE A 86 -3.77 -0.31 1.11
N ILE A 87 -2.63 -0.83 0.65
CA ILE A 87 -2.20 -0.80 -0.74
C ILE A 87 -2.39 -2.17 -1.37
N MET A 88 -2.95 -2.19 -2.58
CA MET A 88 -3.25 -3.38 -3.37
C MET A 88 -2.62 -3.28 -4.76
N GLY A 89 -1.88 -4.32 -5.16
CA GLY A 89 -1.35 -4.43 -6.52
C GLY A 89 -0.03 -3.69 -6.76
N GLU A 90 0.61 -3.19 -5.71
CA GLU A 90 1.88 -2.47 -5.78
C GLU A 90 3.04 -3.35 -6.27
N ILE A 91 3.16 -4.60 -5.81
CA ILE A 91 4.21 -5.52 -6.28
C ILE A 91 4.14 -5.71 -7.81
N PRO A 92 3.01 -6.16 -8.39
CA PRO A 92 2.91 -6.31 -9.84
C PRO A 92 3.10 -5.00 -10.60
N CYS A 93 2.57 -3.88 -10.10
CA CYS A 93 2.71 -2.56 -10.71
C CYS A 93 4.17 -2.12 -10.85
N PHE A 94 4.98 -2.27 -9.80
CA PHE A 94 6.35 -1.75 -9.82
C PHE A 94 7.40 -2.76 -10.28
N SER A 95 7.23 -4.05 -10.01
CA SER A 95 8.26 -5.05 -10.35
C SER A 95 8.20 -5.54 -11.79
N ARG A 96 7.09 -5.30 -12.51
CA ARG A 96 6.83 -5.82 -13.86
C ARG A 96 7.05 -7.34 -13.98
N PHE A 97 7.08 -8.06 -12.86
CA PHE A 97 7.43 -9.49 -12.82
C PHE A 97 6.47 -10.34 -13.65
N MET A 98 5.23 -9.86 -13.80
CA MET A 98 4.19 -10.47 -14.62
C MET A 98 4.60 -10.63 -16.09
N GLU A 99 5.50 -9.79 -16.61
CA GLU A 99 6.04 -9.91 -17.96
C GLU A 99 6.92 -11.16 -18.15
N GLN A 100 7.46 -11.69 -17.06
CA GLN A 100 8.38 -12.83 -17.05
C GLN A 100 7.71 -14.15 -16.65
N LEU A 101 6.43 -14.11 -16.26
CA LEU A 101 5.72 -15.33 -15.85
C LEU A 101 5.10 -16.02 -17.07
N GLU A 102 5.52 -17.27 -17.31
CA GLU A 102 4.93 -18.14 -18.35
C GLU A 102 3.44 -18.48 -18.09
N ARG A 103 3.01 -18.44 -16.82
CA ARG A 103 1.62 -18.66 -16.41
C ARG A 103 0.97 -17.35 -15.98
N LYS A 104 -0.25 -17.11 -16.48
CA LYS A 104 -1.13 -16.04 -15.99
C LYS A 104 -1.31 -16.19 -14.49
N PHE A 105 -0.73 -15.26 -13.72
CA PHE A 105 -0.90 -15.19 -12.27
C PHE A 105 -2.40 -15.19 -11.95
N ARG A 106 -2.84 -16.16 -11.17
CA ARG A 106 -4.19 -16.13 -10.59
C ARG A 106 -4.07 -15.39 -9.27
N LEU A 107 -4.86 -14.33 -9.11
CA LEU A 107 -4.93 -13.66 -7.83
C LEU A 107 -5.37 -14.70 -6.77
N PRO A 108 -4.68 -14.77 -5.63
CA PRO A 108 -4.95 -15.76 -4.60
C PRO A 108 -6.32 -15.56 -3.92
N HIS A 109 -7.00 -14.44 -4.18
CA HIS A 109 -8.32 -14.15 -3.66
C HIS A 109 -9.30 -14.05 -4.83
N GLY A 110 -10.39 -14.80 -4.72
CA GLY A 110 -11.47 -14.80 -5.69
C GLY A 110 -12.08 -13.41 -5.85
N ASN A 111 -12.81 -13.22 -6.95
CA ASN A 111 -13.53 -11.97 -7.24
C ASN A 111 -14.81 -11.90 -6.38
N GLU A 112 -14.65 -12.07 -5.06
CA GLU A 112 -15.74 -12.06 -4.10
C GLU A 112 -16.32 -10.64 -3.97
N PRO A 113 -17.65 -10.51 -3.82
CA PRO A 113 -18.27 -9.23 -3.52
C PRO A 113 -17.70 -8.59 -2.25
N CYS A 114 -17.47 -7.28 -2.30
CA CYS A 114 -17.11 -6.48 -1.14
C CYS A 114 -18.25 -6.51 -0.12
N LYS A 115 -17.96 -6.92 1.12
CA LYS A 115 -18.95 -6.93 2.20
C LYS A 115 -19.45 -5.53 2.54
N ASN A 116 -18.55 -4.55 2.50
CA ASN A 116 -18.80 -3.15 2.81
C ASN A 116 -18.52 -2.28 1.59
N ALA A 117 -19.19 -1.13 1.49
CA ALA A 117 -18.87 -0.15 0.46
C ALA A 117 -17.51 0.51 0.75
N CYS A 118 -16.80 0.95 -0.27
CA CYS A 118 -15.51 1.62 -0.11
C CYS A 118 -15.17 2.58 -1.26
N ASP A 119 -14.25 3.50 -0.96
CA ASP A 119 -13.60 4.38 -1.92
C ASP A 119 -12.14 3.97 -2.09
N LEU A 120 -11.66 3.91 -3.33
CA LEU A 120 -10.29 3.56 -3.68
C LEU A 120 -9.65 4.68 -4.49
N LEU A 121 -8.37 4.93 -4.25
CA LEU A 121 -7.51 5.76 -5.08
C LEU A 121 -6.69 4.84 -6.00
N GLU A 122 -6.93 4.90 -7.30
CA GLU A 122 -6.20 4.12 -8.31
C GLU A 122 -5.13 4.96 -8.98
N MET A 123 -3.90 4.44 -8.97
CA MET A 123 -2.70 5.05 -9.52
C MET A 123 -1.94 4.04 -10.37
N ASN A 124 -1.07 4.52 -11.25
CA ASN A 124 -0.10 3.69 -11.97
C ASN A 124 1.33 4.11 -11.63
N ALA A 125 2.32 3.32 -12.05
CA ALA A 125 3.72 3.61 -11.77
C ALA A 125 4.17 4.96 -12.35
N GLU A 126 3.72 5.31 -13.56
CA GLU A 126 4.08 6.55 -14.25
C GLU A 126 3.65 7.80 -13.46
N MET A 127 2.47 7.77 -12.83
CA MET A 127 1.99 8.87 -11.99
C MET A 127 2.93 9.19 -10.82
N LEU A 128 3.71 8.23 -10.35
CA LEU A 128 4.65 8.46 -9.23
C LEU A 128 5.99 8.98 -9.72
N VAL A 129 6.45 8.57 -10.90
CA VAL A 129 7.81 8.87 -11.38
C VAL A 129 7.86 10.04 -12.35
N LYS A 130 6.73 10.39 -12.99
CA LYS A 130 6.64 11.52 -13.92
C LYS A 130 6.91 12.82 -13.19
N TYR A 131 7.80 13.65 -13.73
CA TYR A 131 7.96 15.03 -13.27
C TYR A 131 6.76 15.89 -13.70
N TYR A 132 6.07 16.49 -12.73
CA TYR A 132 4.92 17.38 -12.99
C TYR A 132 5.35 18.84 -13.10
N ASN A 133 5.94 19.38 -12.03
CA ASN A 133 6.50 20.72 -11.95
C ASN A 133 7.29 20.87 -10.63
N ALA A 134 7.99 22.00 -10.48
CA ALA A 134 8.82 22.27 -9.32
C ALA A 134 8.01 22.45 -8.02
N ASP A 135 6.75 22.91 -8.12
CA ASP A 135 5.91 23.21 -6.96
C ASP A 135 5.45 21.93 -6.24
N VAL A 136 5.12 20.87 -6.99
CA VAL A 136 4.65 19.59 -6.41
C VAL A 136 5.76 18.56 -6.21
N TYR A 137 6.95 18.78 -6.77
CA TYR A 137 8.08 17.85 -6.67
C TYR A 137 8.47 17.50 -5.22
N PRO A 138 8.52 18.44 -4.25
CA PRO A 138 8.82 18.09 -2.87
C PRO A 138 7.84 17.08 -2.26
N ALA A 139 6.52 17.29 -2.48
CA ALA A 139 5.49 16.38 -2.00
C ALA A 139 5.58 15.00 -2.70
N GLN A 140 5.82 15.01 -4.02
CA GLN A 140 6.03 13.78 -4.79
C GLN A 140 7.24 12.99 -4.26
N SER A 141 8.35 13.66 -3.97
CA SER A 141 9.55 13.03 -3.42
C SER A 141 9.28 12.36 -2.07
N ILE A 142 8.53 13.03 -1.18
CA ILE A 142 8.11 12.46 0.11
C ILE A 142 7.22 11.23 -0.10
N MET A 143 6.23 11.31 -1.00
CA MET A 143 5.35 10.19 -1.32
C MET A 143 6.13 8.99 -1.85
N MET A 144 7.09 9.20 -2.76
CA MET A 144 7.96 8.14 -3.28
C MET A 144 8.82 7.52 -2.18
N ARG A 145 9.42 8.34 -1.30
CA ARG A 145 10.20 7.86 -0.14
C ARG A 145 9.33 7.01 0.78
N ASN A 146 8.10 7.45 1.06
CA ASN A 146 7.16 6.72 1.90
C ASN A 146 6.78 5.37 1.29
N LEU A 147 6.51 5.33 -0.02
CA LEU A 147 6.25 4.08 -0.73
C LEU A 147 7.43 3.11 -0.64
N LEU A 148 8.66 3.59 -0.82
CA LEU A 148 9.87 2.77 -0.66
C LEU A 148 10.00 2.22 0.77
N GLY A 149 9.68 3.03 1.78
CA GLY A 149 9.63 2.58 3.18
C GLY A 149 8.62 1.45 3.39
N ILE A 150 7.41 1.60 2.86
CA ILE A 150 6.35 0.57 2.94
C ILE A 150 6.80 -0.74 2.27
N LEU A 151 7.36 -0.65 1.06
CA LEU A 151 7.85 -1.82 0.33
C LEU A 151 9.00 -2.51 1.07
N ALA A 152 9.94 -1.74 1.63
CA ALA A 152 11.04 -2.28 2.43
C ALA A 152 10.53 -3.00 3.69
N GLN A 153 9.59 -2.40 4.41
CA GLN A 153 8.98 -3.00 5.61
C GLN A 153 8.27 -4.31 5.26
N LYS A 154 7.50 -4.34 4.16
CA LYS A 154 6.84 -5.55 3.69
C LYS A 154 7.81 -6.69 3.38
N VAL A 155 8.95 -6.39 2.75
CA VAL A 155 10.01 -7.39 2.50
C VAL A 155 10.59 -7.91 3.82
N MET A 156 10.82 -7.02 4.80
CA MET A 156 11.32 -7.40 6.11
C MET A 156 10.33 -8.28 6.87
N ASP A 157 9.03 -8.00 6.79
CA ASP A 157 7.98 -8.80 7.43
C ASP A 157 7.91 -10.21 6.83
N VAL A 158 7.95 -10.33 5.50
CA VAL A 158 8.00 -11.64 4.83
C VAL A 158 9.26 -12.41 5.22
N ARG A 159 10.41 -11.73 5.30
CA ARG A 159 11.66 -12.35 5.78
C ARG A 159 11.50 -12.84 7.21
N ARG A 160 10.95 -12.02 8.10
CA ARG A 160 10.69 -12.39 9.49
C ARG A 160 9.81 -13.64 9.58
N ASP A 161 8.73 -13.71 8.82
CA ASP A 161 7.85 -14.89 8.79
C ASP A 161 8.59 -16.15 8.31
N LEU A 162 9.46 -16.02 7.30
CA LEU A 162 10.31 -17.12 6.83
C LEU A 162 11.29 -17.60 7.91
N PHE A 163 11.95 -16.68 8.63
CA PHE A 163 12.87 -17.02 9.72
C PHE A 163 12.14 -17.63 10.92
N MET A 164 10.96 -17.12 11.27
CA MET A 164 10.10 -17.71 12.29
C MET A 164 9.71 -19.15 11.92
N THR A 165 9.34 -19.38 10.66
CA THR A 165 8.90 -20.70 10.18
C THR A 165 10.06 -21.70 10.07
N LYS A 166 11.24 -21.26 9.61
CA LYS A 166 12.38 -22.16 9.35
C LYS A 166 13.30 -22.36 10.55
N CYS A 167 13.48 -21.32 11.35
CA CYS A 167 14.53 -21.25 12.37
C CYS A 167 13.99 -21.00 13.77
N GLU A 168 12.68 -20.71 13.92
CA GLU A 168 12.08 -20.28 15.20
C GLU A 168 12.78 -19.04 15.79
N VAL A 169 13.20 -18.12 14.91
CA VAL A 169 13.88 -16.87 15.28
C VAL A 169 13.09 -15.67 14.79
N ASP A 170 12.75 -14.75 15.70
CA ASP A 170 12.18 -13.45 15.35
C ASP A 170 13.30 -12.46 15.08
N ILE A 171 13.56 -12.15 13.81
CA ILE A 171 14.63 -11.22 13.42
C ILE A 171 14.42 -9.79 13.93
N TYR A 172 13.24 -9.46 14.44
CA TYR A 172 12.98 -8.18 15.09
C TYR A 172 13.19 -8.22 16.61
N ASN A 173 13.46 -9.38 17.19
CA ASN A 173 13.70 -9.57 18.61
C ASN A 173 14.63 -10.77 18.84
N ILE A 174 15.87 -10.64 18.34
CA ILE A 174 16.90 -11.68 18.49
C ILE A 174 17.28 -11.78 19.98
N GLN A 175 17.25 -12.99 20.52
CA GLN A 175 17.63 -13.27 21.90
C GLN A 175 18.97 -13.99 21.98
N ASP A 176 19.60 -13.94 23.16
CA ASP A 176 20.80 -14.71 23.46
C ASP A 176 20.52 -16.21 23.26
N GLY A 177 21.28 -16.85 22.36
CA GLY A 177 21.11 -18.26 21.98
C GLY A 177 20.51 -18.50 20.59
N ASP A 178 19.96 -17.47 19.93
CA ASP A 178 19.43 -17.59 18.56
C ASP A 178 20.53 -17.80 17.51
N ASP A 179 21.78 -17.45 17.82
CA ASP A 179 22.96 -17.65 16.97
C ASP A 179 23.13 -19.10 16.53
N GLU A 180 22.86 -20.06 17.42
CA GLU A 180 23.02 -21.47 17.10
C GLU A 180 21.91 -21.97 16.15
N LYS A 181 20.68 -21.46 16.32
CA LYS A 181 19.55 -21.75 15.42
C LYS A 181 19.79 -21.17 14.03
N LEU A 182 20.26 -19.93 13.95
CA LEU A 182 20.60 -19.27 12.69
C LEU A 182 21.73 -20.00 11.94
N ARG A 183 22.81 -20.39 12.65
CA ARG A 183 23.92 -21.15 12.06
C ARG A 183 23.52 -22.52 11.52
N ARG A 184 22.55 -23.20 12.14
CA ARG A 184 22.04 -24.50 11.67
C ARG A 184 21.22 -24.36 10.38
N SER A 185 20.52 -23.23 10.18
CA SER A 185 19.69 -22.99 8.99
C SER A 185 20.44 -22.58 7.71
N LEU A 186 21.72 -22.20 7.83
CA LEU A 186 22.58 -21.78 6.70
C LEU A 186 23.42 -22.92 6.11
N LYS A 187 23.26 -24.15 6.61
CA LYS A 187 23.85 -25.38 6.07
C LYS A 187 22.81 -26.15 5.27
#